data_AF-A0A934ZMX9-F1
#
_entry.id   AF-A0A934ZMX9-F1
#
_cell.length_a   1.000
_cell.length_b   1.000
_cell.length_c   1.000
_cell.angle_alpha   90.00
_cell.angle_beta   90.00
_cell.angle_gamma   90.00
#
_symmetry.space_group_name_H-M   'P 1'
#
loop_
_entity.id
_entity.type
_entity.pdbx_description
1 polymer ?
#
loop_
_entity_poly.entity_id
_entity_poly.type
_entity_poly.pdbx_seq_one_letter_code
_entity_poly.pdbx_strand_id
1 'polypeptide(L)'
;MAHGDAVPGAVALSGGSVTVAVSPSQERVYRIDAMPDEHLGLRLDFAPAGASIILAVERWDGRRAVALGETDGGSGVRFLAAYDARGPRTFFARVRTTSAVTSARLTLTRTPFRDGVRCDSDCARLLQLPLPNDPARDGYAYATTTVFRYQFGRRDLVMFVRAAGQAMAAQGRTPFVPEDLSQWDGLTPGADRGALRHASHQRGKDVDLSLYGSDGLAPWRSYCTTRPVDGGRECRPGTLRDYGATASAALLAPFFASGRVTMCFLDRELIAPTRAAVAGAVGAGLVPSTVQGLYADATHLQHWPNHDNHVHVRVSESVAGAIVFEPFEAP
;
A
#
# COMPACT_ATOMS: atom_id res chain seq x y z
N MET A 1 27.21 9.30 10.49
CA MET A 1 28.49 8.97 9.83
C MET A 1 28.15 8.31 8.50
N ALA A 2 28.75 8.75 7.39
CA ALA A 2 28.46 8.17 6.07
C ALA A 2 28.96 6.72 6.03
N HIS A 3 28.06 5.77 5.81
CA HIS A 3 28.37 4.34 5.78
C HIS A 3 28.95 3.91 4.41
N GLY A 4 30.01 4.61 3.99
CA GLY A 4 30.74 4.44 2.73
C GLY A 4 30.94 3.00 2.28
N ASP A 5 31.27 2.14 3.24
CA ASP A 5 31.83 0.82 2.98
C ASP A 5 30.89 -0.34 3.38
N ALA A 6 29.63 -0.03 3.71
CA ALA A 6 28.66 -1.03 4.17
C ALA A 6 28.33 -2.11 3.11
N VAL A 7 28.34 -1.72 1.83
CA VAL A 7 28.18 -2.62 0.69
C VAL A 7 29.28 -2.30 -0.32
N PRO A 8 30.25 -3.20 -0.55
CA PRO A 8 31.34 -2.96 -1.48
C PRO A 8 30.85 -2.57 -2.87
N GLY A 9 31.43 -1.51 -3.44
CA GLY A 9 31.09 -1.03 -4.78
C GLY A 9 29.78 -0.24 -4.88
N ALA A 10 29.12 0.08 -3.76
CA ALA A 10 27.93 0.93 -3.77
C ALA A 10 28.27 2.37 -4.16
N VAL A 11 27.54 2.92 -5.13
CA VAL A 11 27.69 4.30 -5.61
C VAL A 11 26.63 5.19 -4.96
N ALA A 12 27.00 6.37 -4.48
CA ALA A 12 26.03 7.29 -3.89
C ALA A 12 25.01 7.78 -4.93
N LEU A 13 23.73 7.76 -4.59
CA LEU A 13 22.62 8.30 -5.38
C LEU A 13 21.86 9.34 -4.53
N SER A 14 22.21 10.62 -4.75
CA SER A 14 21.64 11.75 -4.01
C SER A 14 20.29 12.21 -4.56
N GLY A 15 19.97 11.90 -5.82
CA GLY A 15 18.70 12.25 -6.48
C GLY A 15 18.84 12.28 -8.00
N GLY A 16 17.71 12.40 -8.71
CA GLY A 16 17.70 12.46 -10.17
C GLY A 16 17.90 11.09 -10.83
N SER A 17 18.42 11.07 -12.05
CA SER A 17 18.57 9.85 -12.84
C SER A 17 20.04 9.50 -13.09
N VAL A 18 20.36 8.20 -13.05
CA VAL A 18 21.66 7.63 -13.43
C VAL A 18 21.48 6.54 -14.48
N THR A 19 22.45 6.42 -15.38
CA THR A 19 22.51 5.30 -16.32
C THR A 19 23.06 4.06 -15.62
N VAL A 20 22.39 2.93 -15.81
CA VAL A 20 22.74 1.64 -15.24
C VAL A 20 23.14 0.70 -16.37
N ALA A 21 24.39 0.27 -16.34
CA ALA A 21 24.90 -0.83 -17.15
C ALA A 21 25.17 -2.04 -16.24
N VAL A 22 24.50 -3.17 -16.52
CA VAL A 22 24.55 -4.38 -15.70
C VAL A 22 24.61 -5.61 -16.61
N SER A 23 25.48 -6.58 -16.25
CA SER A 23 25.64 -7.85 -16.94
C SER A 23 25.18 -9.01 -16.04
N PRO A 24 24.97 -10.23 -16.56
CA PRO A 24 24.46 -11.35 -15.75
C PRO A 24 25.37 -11.77 -14.59
N SER A 25 26.66 -11.46 -14.65
CA SER A 25 27.65 -11.76 -13.61
C SER A 25 27.90 -10.60 -12.65
N GLN A 26 27.18 -9.48 -12.81
CA GLN A 26 27.40 -8.26 -12.04
C GLN A 26 26.10 -7.71 -11.48
N GLU A 27 26.23 -7.02 -10.36
CA GLU A 27 25.17 -6.21 -9.78
C GLU A 27 25.61 -4.75 -9.71
N ARG A 28 24.64 -3.84 -9.76
CA ARG A 28 24.85 -2.42 -9.51
C ARG A 28 24.11 -2.03 -8.26
N VAL A 29 24.83 -1.44 -7.31
CA VAL A 29 24.29 -1.02 -6.02
C VAL A 29 24.41 0.48 -5.88
N TYR A 30 23.33 1.12 -5.49
CA TYR A 30 23.27 2.55 -5.25
C TYR A 30 22.91 2.82 -3.79
N ARG A 31 23.78 3.52 -3.07
CA ARG A 31 23.55 3.94 -1.68
C ARG A 31 22.71 5.21 -1.67
N ILE A 32 21.65 5.21 -0.86
CA ILE A 32 20.73 6.33 -0.71
C ILE A 32 20.63 6.67 0.77
N ASP A 33 21.22 7.80 1.16
CA ASP A 33 21.07 8.34 2.51
C ASP A 33 19.83 9.24 2.56
N ALA A 34 18.96 9.03 3.54
CA ALA A 34 17.65 9.67 3.64
C ALA A 34 17.33 10.16 5.05
N MET A 35 16.66 11.30 5.11
CA MET A 35 16.11 11.93 6.29
C MET A 35 14.76 11.29 6.66
N PRO A 36 14.34 11.37 7.93
CA PRO A 36 13.10 10.73 8.39
C PRO A 36 11.82 11.29 7.76
N ASP A 37 11.89 12.44 7.10
CA ASP A 37 10.77 13.08 6.40
C ASP A 37 10.88 12.98 4.86
N GLU A 38 11.66 12.03 4.34
CA GLU A 38 11.83 11.80 2.91
C GLU A 38 11.23 10.46 2.47
N HIS A 39 10.16 10.52 1.67
CA HIS A 39 9.71 9.38 0.86
C HIS A 39 10.57 9.26 -0.39
N LEU A 40 11.13 8.06 -0.60
CA LEU A 40 12.00 7.73 -1.71
C LEU A 40 11.22 6.92 -2.74
N GLY A 41 11.04 7.44 -3.94
CA GLY A 41 10.52 6.72 -5.09
C GLY A 41 11.64 6.31 -6.03
N LEU A 42 11.74 5.02 -6.36
CA LEU A 42 12.71 4.47 -7.30
C LEU A 42 11.99 3.96 -8.55
N ARG A 43 12.40 4.46 -9.71
CA ARG A 43 11.91 4.02 -11.03
C ARG A 43 13.09 3.56 -11.87
N LEU A 44 13.05 2.32 -12.36
CA LEU A 44 14.05 1.79 -13.28
C LEU A 44 13.39 1.56 -14.64
N ASP A 45 13.74 2.38 -15.63
CA ASP A 45 13.34 2.21 -17.02
C ASP A 45 14.42 1.45 -17.80
N PHE A 46 14.05 0.51 -18.66
CA PHE A 46 15.01 -0.30 -19.42
C PHE A 46 14.45 -0.82 -20.74
N ALA A 47 15.36 -1.15 -21.65
CA ALA A 47 15.07 -1.77 -22.94
C ALA A 47 16.02 -2.97 -23.18
N PRO A 48 15.59 -4.01 -23.91
CA PRO A 48 14.22 -4.23 -24.38
C PRO A 48 13.26 -4.48 -23.20
N ALA A 49 11.98 -4.20 -23.40
CA ALA A 49 11.00 -4.22 -22.32
C ALA A 49 10.80 -5.62 -21.68
N GLY A 50 11.15 -6.69 -22.41
CA GLY A 50 11.15 -8.07 -21.92
C GLY A 50 12.44 -8.52 -21.23
N ALA A 51 13.42 -7.63 -20.99
CA ALA A 51 14.63 -7.99 -20.27
C ALA A 51 14.31 -8.44 -18.83
N SER A 52 14.97 -9.51 -18.38
CA SER A 52 14.83 -10.04 -17.03
C SER A 52 15.72 -9.24 -16.07
N ILE A 53 15.25 -8.06 -15.70
CA ILE A 53 15.91 -7.16 -14.77
C ILE A 53 15.13 -7.11 -13.44
N ILE A 54 15.86 -7.11 -12.34
CA ILE A 54 15.35 -7.08 -10.97
C ILE A 54 15.81 -5.78 -10.32
N LEU A 55 14.86 -5.06 -9.73
CA LEU A 55 15.14 -3.96 -8.81
C LEU A 55 14.83 -4.45 -7.40
N ALA A 56 15.79 -4.34 -6.48
CA ALA A 56 15.61 -4.62 -5.06
C ALA A 56 15.96 -3.39 -4.22
N VAL A 57 15.27 -3.25 -3.08
CA VAL A 57 15.57 -2.24 -2.07
C VAL A 57 15.96 -2.93 -0.77
N GLU A 58 17.04 -2.47 -0.18
CA GLU A 58 17.56 -2.93 1.10
C GLU A 58 17.69 -1.75 2.06
N ARG A 59 17.63 -2.02 3.37
CA ARG A 59 17.85 -1.06 4.45
C ARG A 59 19.04 -1.48 5.29
N TRP A 60 19.89 -0.52 5.66
CA TRP A 60 20.95 -0.76 6.63
C TRP A 60 20.36 -0.91 8.03
N ASP A 61 20.62 -2.05 8.70
CA ASP A 61 20.14 -2.32 10.06
C ASP A 61 21.16 -1.95 11.16
N GLY A 62 22.30 -1.37 10.78
CA GLY A 62 23.44 -1.11 11.67
C GLY A 62 24.57 -2.12 11.55
N ARG A 63 24.32 -3.28 10.93
CA ARG A 63 25.29 -4.38 10.76
C ARG A 63 25.40 -4.84 9.31
N ARG A 64 24.29 -4.88 8.58
CA ARG A 64 24.22 -5.34 7.19
C ARG A 64 23.07 -4.67 6.43
N ALA A 65 23.11 -4.78 5.10
CA ALA A 65 21.95 -4.49 4.27
C ALA A 65 20.92 -5.63 4.41
N VAL A 66 19.67 -5.29 4.72
CA VAL A 66 18.55 -6.21 4.87
C VAL A 66 17.52 -5.92 3.79
N ALA A 67 17.12 -6.95 3.04
CA ALA A 67 16.12 -6.81 1.99
C ALA A 67 14.79 -6.30 2.55
N LEU A 68 14.24 -5.27 1.91
CA LEU A 68 12.86 -4.81 2.15
C LEU A 68 11.90 -5.36 1.10
N GLY A 69 12.37 -5.57 -0.12
CA GLY A 69 11.56 -6.10 -1.21
C GLY A 69 12.29 -6.03 -2.55
N GLU A 70 11.82 -6.83 -3.50
CA GLU A 70 12.31 -6.83 -4.87
C GLU A 70 11.17 -6.99 -5.88
N THR A 71 11.42 -6.57 -7.11
CA THR A 71 10.49 -6.74 -8.20
C THR A 71 11.21 -7.07 -9.51
N ASP A 72 10.73 -8.12 -10.16
CA ASP A 72 11.03 -8.53 -11.53
C ASP A 72 9.82 -8.32 -12.46
N GLY A 73 8.71 -7.81 -11.91
CA GLY A 73 7.44 -7.68 -12.59
C GLY A 73 7.37 -6.46 -13.50
N GLY A 74 7.04 -6.67 -14.77
CA GLY A 74 6.68 -5.61 -15.70
C GLY A 74 7.40 -5.56 -17.02
N SER A 75 6.75 -4.97 -18.02
CA SER A 75 7.41 -4.65 -19.28
C SER A 75 8.15 -3.32 -19.16
N GLY A 76 9.47 -3.31 -19.31
CA GLY A 76 10.31 -2.11 -19.46
C GLY A 76 10.45 -1.17 -18.26
N VAL A 77 9.79 -1.46 -17.14
CA VAL A 77 9.85 -0.63 -15.94
C VAL A 77 9.77 -1.43 -14.64
N ARG A 78 10.48 -0.98 -13.60
CA ARG A 78 10.36 -1.41 -12.20
C ARG A 78 10.14 -0.22 -11.27
N PHE A 79 9.37 -0.44 -10.21
CA PHE A 79 9.08 0.57 -9.19
C PHE A 79 9.22 -0.02 -7.79
N LEU A 80 9.96 0.66 -6.91
CA LEU A 80 9.96 0.41 -5.48
C LEU A 80 10.03 1.74 -4.72
N ALA A 81 9.56 1.76 -3.49
CA ALA A 81 9.65 2.92 -2.63
C ALA A 81 10.08 2.56 -1.22
N ALA A 82 10.69 3.52 -0.53
CA ALA A 82 11.13 3.38 0.85
C ALA A 82 10.90 4.68 1.63
N TYR A 83 10.65 4.55 2.93
CA TYR A 83 10.45 5.65 3.85
C TYR A 83 10.60 5.12 5.28
N ASP A 84 11.30 5.82 6.16
CA ASP A 84 11.45 5.43 7.58
C ASP A 84 11.41 6.67 8.48
N ALA A 85 10.27 6.89 9.12
CA ALA A 85 10.03 8.03 10.00
C ALA A 85 10.90 8.04 11.28
N ARG A 86 11.53 6.92 11.63
CA ARG A 86 12.16 6.71 12.95
C ARG A 86 13.59 7.29 13.03
N GLY A 87 13.98 8.12 12.08
CA GLY A 87 15.27 8.80 12.02
C GLY A 87 16.01 8.56 10.71
N PRO A 88 17.16 9.23 10.50
CA PRO A 88 17.95 9.08 9.28
C PRO A 88 18.30 7.61 8.99
N ARG A 89 18.26 7.22 7.72
CA ARG A 89 18.55 5.86 7.25
C ARG A 89 19.42 5.85 6.01
N THR A 90 20.09 4.73 5.83
CA THR A 90 20.75 4.37 4.58
C THR A 90 19.98 3.21 3.94
N PHE A 91 19.56 3.40 2.70
CA PHE A 91 18.97 2.39 1.84
C PHE A 91 19.94 2.03 0.72
N PHE A 92 19.74 0.88 0.10
CA PHE A 92 20.44 0.47 -1.10
C PHE A 92 19.46 0.06 -2.18
N ALA A 93 19.58 0.63 -3.38
CA ALA A 93 18.90 0.14 -4.57
C ALA A 93 19.84 -0.78 -5.33
N ARG A 94 19.46 -2.04 -5.50
CA ARG A 94 20.26 -3.08 -6.15
C ARG A 94 19.60 -3.48 -7.46
N VAL A 95 20.34 -3.40 -8.56
CA VAL A 95 19.91 -3.80 -9.89
C VAL A 95 20.69 -5.04 -10.33
N ARG A 96 19.95 -6.08 -10.69
CA ARG A 96 20.47 -7.38 -11.17
C ARG A 96 19.75 -7.77 -12.45
N THR A 97 20.35 -8.63 -13.26
CA THR A 97 19.75 -9.09 -14.53
C THR A 97 20.21 -10.50 -14.89
N THR A 98 19.45 -11.23 -15.70
CA THR A 98 19.93 -12.47 -16.34
C THR A 98 20.43 -12.27 -17.77
N SER A 99 20.24 -11.08 -18.35
CA SER A 99 20.76 -10.69 -19.67
C SER A 99 21.40 -9.30 -19.62
N ALA A 100 22.44 -9.06 -20.42
CA ALA A 100 23.13 -7.76 -20.38
C ALA A 100 22.20 -6.61 -20.75
N VAL A 101 22.19 -5.56 -19.93
CA VAL A 101 21.45 -4.31 -20.16
C VAL A 101 22.44 -3.16 -20.06
N THR A 102 22.62 -2.42 -21.15
CA THR A 102 23.69 -1.42 -21.28
C THR A 102 23.23 0.01 -20.98
N SER A 103 21.93 0.29 -21.00
CA SER A 103 21.38 1.66 -20.94
C SER A 103 20.09 1.78 -20.13
N ALA A 104 19.93 0.99 -19.07
CA ALA A 104 18.83 1.20 -18.13
C ALA A 104 18.99 2.56 -17.41
N ARG A 105 17.89 3.11 -16.90
CA ARG A 105 17.86 4.41 -16.22
C ARG A 105 17.20 4.25 -14.87
N LEU A 106 17.98 4.40 -13.80
CA LEU A 106 17.46 4.43 -12.44
C LEU A 106 17.22 5.88 -12.03
N THR A 107 16.00 6.20 -11.64
CA THR A 107 15.59 7.52 -11.17
C THR A 107 15.20 7.44 -9.70
N LEU A 108 15.80 8.30 -8.87
CA LEU A 108 15.43 8.53 -7.48
C LEU A 108 14.69 9.86 -7.36
N THR A 109 13.43 9.77 -6.92
CA THR A 109 12.61 10.92 -6.53
C THR A 109 12.54 10.99 -5.00
N ARG A 110 12.80 12.17 -4.44
CA ARG A 110 12.65 12.44 -3.00
C ARG A 110 11.45 13.36 -2.80
N THR A 111 10.52 12.96 -1.94
CA THR A 111 9.32 13.73 -1.64
C THR A 111 9.22 13.96 -0.14
N PRO A 112 9.03 15.22 0.33
CA PRO A 112 8.70 15.47 1.73
C PRO A 112 7.46 14.69 2.16
N PHE A 113 7.58 13.87 3.19
CA PHE A 113 6.54 12.95 3.63
C PHE A 113 6.58 12.76 5.15
N ARG A 114 5.41 12.65 5.77
CA ARG A 114 5.25 12.35 7.19
C ARG A 114 4.06 11.44 7.36
N ASP A 115 4.13 10.53 8.32
CA ASP A 115 2.98 9.70 8.67
C ASP A 115 1.90 10.54 9.36
N GLY A 116 0.65 10.12 9.25
CA GLY A 116 -0.46 10.74 9.95
C GLY A 116 -1.82 10.50 9.30
N VAL A 117 -2.88 10.84 10.02
CA VAL A 117 -4.26 10.78 9.53
C VAL A 117 -4.72 12.06 8.83
N ARG A 118 -3.85 13.08 8.72
CA ARG A 118 -4.16 14.35 8.05
C ARG A 118 -3.10 14.69 7.03
N CYS A 119 -3.54 15.12 5.86
CA CYS A 119 -2.66 15.65 4.83
C CYS A 119 -3.00 17.13 4.62
N ASP A 120 -2.03 17.99 4.90
CA ASP A 120 -2.22 19.44 4.88
C ASP A 120 -1.83 20.10 3.55
N SER A 121 -1.06 19.39 2.72
CA SER A 121 -0.57 19.92 1.43
C SER A 121 -0.23 18.80 0.45
N ASP A 122 -0.35 19.10 -0.83
CA ASP A 122 0.08 18.21 -1.93
C ASP A 122 -0.52 16.79 -1.85
N CYS A 123 -1.77 16.72 -1.38
CA CYS A 123 -2.41 15.46 -1.00
C CYS A 123 -2.74 14.57 -2.20
N ALA A 124 -2.95 15.18 -3.38
CA ALA A 124 -3.21 14.46 -4.61
C ALA A 124 -1.95 13.92 -5.30
N ARG A 125 -0.73 14.20 -4.78
CA ARG A 125 0.50 13.67 -5.38
C ARG A 125 0.46 12.15 -5.36
N LEU A 126 0.65 11.55 -6.52
CA LEU A 126 0.79 10.12 -6.63
C LEU A 126 2.15 9.66 -6.07
N LEU A 127 2.13 8.73 -5.13
CA LEU A 127 3.28 8.13 -4.46
C LEU A 127 3.08 6.62 -4.39
N GLN A 128 4.15 5.85 -4.59
CA GLN A 128 4.10 4.42 -4.31
C GLN A 128 4.05 4.19 -2.79
N LEU A 129 3.21 3.26 -2.31
CA LEU A 129 3.26 2.80 -0.92
C LEU A 129 4.68 2.27 -0.64
N PRO A 130 5.41 2.81 0.35
CA PRO A 130 6.76 2.36 0.63
C PRO A 130 6.75 0.93 1.16
N LEU A 131 7.79 0.17 0.84
CA LEU A 131 8.01 -1.14 1.43
C LEU A 131 8.03 -1.04 2.97
N PRO A 132 7.44 -2.00 3.70
CA PRO A 132 7.53 -2.01 5.15
C PRO A 132 8.99 -2.22 5.55
N ASN A 133 9.50 -1.39 6.45
CA ASN A 133 10.83 -1.57 7.02
C ASN A 133 10.85 -2.71 8.05
N ASP A 134 9.75 -2.83 8.79
CA ASP A 134 9.50 -3.86 9.78
C ASP A 134 7.98 -4.06 9.86
N PRO A 135 7.41 -5.11 9.22
CA PRO A 135 5.97 -5.34 9.21
C PRO A 135 5.34 -5.36 10.61
N ALA A 136 6.06 -5.82 11.64
CA ALA A 136 5.53 -5.85 13.01
C ALA A 136 5.38 -4.46 13.63
N ARG A 137 6.03 -3.43 13.07
CA ARG A 137 5.94 -2.03 13.52
C ARG A 137 5.18 -1.14 12.55
N ASP A 138 5.38 -1.36 11.26
CA ASP A 138 4.67 -0.65 10.20
C ASP A 138 3.22 -1.14 10.06
N GLY A 139 2.95 -2.39 10.46
CA GLY A 139 1.61 -3.01 10.53
C GLY A 139 0.99 -3.37 9.19
N TYR A 140 1.77 -3.31 8.11
CA TYR A 140 1.41 -3.85 6.81
C TYR A 140 2.56 -4.66 6.20
N ALA A 141 2.22 -5.56 5.29
CA ALA A 141 3.14 -6.40 4.53
C ALA A 141 2.74 -6.43 3.06
N TYR A 142 3.60 -6.99 2.21
CA TYR A 142 3.24 -7.37 0.84
C TYR A 142 3.09 -8.90 0.76
N ALA A 143 2.32 -9.36 -0.23
CA ALA A 143 2.20 -10.77 -0.57
C ALA A 143 2.99 -11.10 -1.84
N THR A 144 3.15 -12.37 -2.15
CA THR A 144 3.72 -12.82 -3.43
C THR A 144 2.87 -12.40 -4.64
N THR A 145 1.59 -12.06 -4.42
CA THR A 145 0.68 -11.54 -5.46
C THR A 145 0.79 -10.02 -5.65
N THR A 146 1.49 -9.30 -4.77
CA THR A 146 1.60 -7.84 -4.83
C THR A 146 2.30 -7.41 -6.12
N VAL A 147 1.60 -6.61 -6.92
CA VAL A 147 2.13 -6.05 -8.15
C VAL A 147 2.57 -4.61 -7.90
N PHE A 148 3.86 -4.39 -7.66
CA PHE A 148 4.39 -3.07 -7.23
C PHE A 148 4.08 -1.89 -8.15
N ARG A 149 3.89 -2.12 -9.46
CA ARG A 149 3.43 -1.07 -10.42
C ARG A 149 1.99 -0.58 -10.17
N TYR A 150 1.21 -1.29 -9.34
CA TYR A 150 -0.16 -0.94 -8.94
C TYR A 150 -0.26 -0.50 -7.47
N GLN A 151 0.88 -0.21 -6.85
CA GLN A 151 0.96 0.23 -5.44
C GLN A 151 1.02 1.76 -5.32
N PHE A 152 0.46 2.50 -6.28
CA PHE A 152 0.53 3.96 -6.29
C PHE A 152 -0.77 4.55 -5.75
N GLY A 153 -0.67 5.30 -4.66
CA GLY A 153 -1.79 6.03 -4.08
C GLY A 153 -1.49 7.51 -4.05
N ARG A 154 -2.52 8.33 -3.89
CA ARG A 154 -2.35 9.71 -3.50
C ARG A 154 -1.61 9.78 -2.16
N ARG A 155 -0.87 10.87 -1.95
CA ARG A 155 -0.09 11.10 -0.72
C ARG A 155 -0.94 10.94 0.53
N ASP A 156 -2.15 11.49 0.52
CA ASP A 156 -3.12 11.32 1.61
C ASP A 156 -3.42 9.85 1.89
N LEU A 157 -3.78 9.06 0.87
CA LEU A 157 -4.09 7.65 1.01
C LEU A 157 -2.90 6.83 1.52
N VAL A 158 -1.70 7.09 0.99
CA VAL A 158 -0.46 6.44 1.46
C VAL A 158 -0.21 6.74 2.94
N MET A 159 -0.44 7.98 3.38
CA MET A 159 -0.36 8.34 4.81
C MET A 159 -1.37 7.57 5.65
N PHE A 160 -2.62 7.43 5.16
CA PHE A 160 -3.70 6.77 5.91
C PHE A 160 -3.47 5.25 6.02
N VAL A 161 -3.00 4.61 4.95
CA VAL A 161 -2.61 3.18 4.98
C VAL A 161 -1.51 2.95 6.02
N ARG A 162 -0.48 3.80 6.04
CA ARG A 162 0.59 3.69 7.04
C ARG A 162 0.12 3.97 8.46
N ALA A 163 -0.75 4.96 8.66
CA ALA A 163 -1.36 5.24 9.96
C ALA A 163 -2.23 4.06 10.45
N ALA A 164 -2.98 3.44 9.55
CA ALA A 164 -3.74 2.22 9.84
C ALA A 164 -2.84 1.07 10.26
N GLY A 165 -1.74 0.83 9.52
CA GLY A 165 -0.73 -0.15 9.89
C GLY A 165 -0.17 0.08 11.29
N GLN A 166 0.33 1.29 11.56
CA GLN A 166 0.90 1.64 12.87
C GLN A 166 -0.10 1.48 14.02
N ALA A 167 -1.38 1.84 13.80
CA ALA A 167 -2.43 1.62 14.79
C ALA A 167 -2.66 0.13 15.07
N MET A 168 -2.68 -0.72 14.03
CA MET A 168 -2.82 -2.16 14.19
C MET A 168 -1.60 -2.81 14.86
N ALA A 169 -0.39 -2.38 14.50
CA ALA A 169 0.85 -2.81 15.13
C ALA A 169 0.89 -2.45 16.62
N ALA A 170 0.46 -1.23 16.99
CA ALA A 170 0.36 -0.80 18.39
C ALA A 170 -0.63 -1.65 19.21
N GLN A 171 -1.62 -2.27 18.55
CA GLN A 171 -2.55 -3.23 19.15
C GLN A 171 -2.03 -4.67 19.15
N GLY A 172 -0.77 -4.90 18.73
CA GLY A 172 -0.17 -6.23 18.65
C GLY A 172 -0.76 -7.12 17.56
N ARG A 173 -1.39 -6.54 16.54
CA ARG A 173 -2.04 -7.29 15.45
C ARG A 173 -1.03 -7.69 14.38
N THR A 174 -1.31 -8.80 13.69
CA THR A 174 -0.51 -9.16 12.52
C THR A 174 -0.64 -8.11 11.42
N PRO A 175 0.37 -7.94 10.56
CA PRO A 175 0.29 -7.00 9.45
C PRO A 175 -0.87 -7.35 8.49
N PHE A 176 -1.60 -6.36 8.01
CA PHE A 176 -2.50 -6.54 6.87
C PHE A 176 -1.75 -6.40 5.54
N VAL A 177 -2.40 -6.75 4.44
CA VAL A 177 -1.80 -6.75 3.10
C VAL A 177 -2.60 -5.81 2.18
N PRO A 178 -2.05 -4.65 1.82
CA PRO A 178 -2.52 -3.86 0.69
C PRO A 178 -2.22 -4.58 -0.63
N GLU A 179 -3.14 -4.59 -1.59
CA GLU A 179 -2.91 -5.25 -2.89
C GLU A 179 -2.98 -4.30 -4.09
N ASP A 180 -4.12 -3.69 -4.38
CA ASP A 180 -4.25 -2.78 -5.51
C ASP A 180 -4.56 -1.37 -4.97
N LEU A 181 -3.71 -0.41 -5.37
CA LEU A 181 -4.01 1.02 -5.36
C LEU A 181 -4.24 1.41 -6.83
N SER A 182 -3.67 2.50 -7.34
CA SER A 182 -3.62 2.77 -8.78
C SER A 182 -2.34 2.25 -9.44
N GLN A 183 -2.36 2.22 -10.77
CA GLN A 183 -1.15 2.14 -11.59
C GLN A 183 -0.22 3.34 -11.34
N TRP A 184 1.06 3.18 -11.67
CA TRP A 184 2.14 4.17 -11.55
C TRP A 184 1.88 5.53 -12.20
N ASP A 185 0.97 5.60 -13.18
CA ASP A 185 0.54 6.83 -13.88
C ASP A 185 -0.86 7.30 -13.43
N GLY A 186 -1.41 6.68 -12.38
CA GLY A 186 -2.74 7.01 -11.87
C GLY A 186 -3.87 6.36 -12.64
N LEU A 187 -3.61 5.49 -13.62
CA LEU A 187 -4.68 4.72 -14.26
C LEU A 187 -5.12 3.53 -13.39
N THR A 188 -6.27 2.96 -13.74
CA THR A 188 -6.75 1.70 -13.14
C THR A 188 -5.72 0.58 -13.33
N PRO A 189 -5.44 -0.24 -12.30
CA PRO A 189 -4.57 -1.40 -12.41
C PRO A 189 -4.93 -2.30 -13.59
N GLY A 190 -3.94 -2.67 -14.39
CA GLY A 190 -4.10 -3.53 -15.57
C GLY A 190 -4.37 -2.78 -16.88
N ALA A 191 -4.56 -1.46 -16.85
CA ALA A 191 -4.67 -0.64 -18.06
C ALA A 191 -3.43 -0.75 -18.97
N ASP A 192 -2.22 -0.80 -18.40
CA ASP A 192 -0.96 -1.02 -19.14
C ASP A 192 -0.89 -2.36 -19.89
N ARG A 193 -1.79 -3.30 -19.59
CA ARG A 193 -1.89 -4.62 -20.23
C ARG A 193 -3.16 -4.80 -21.06
N GLY A 194 -4.00 -3.77 -21.17
CA GLY A 194 -5.29 -3.86 -21.84
C GLY A 194 -6.29 -4.79 -21.14
N ALA A 195 -6.07 -5.11 -19.86
CA ALA A 195 -6.91 -6.01 -19.07
C ALA A 195 -7.10 -5.42 -17.66
N LEU A 196 -8.14 -4.60 -17.51
CA LEU A 196 -8.46 -3.95 -16.24
C LEU A 196 -8.69 -4.99 -15.14
N ARG A 197 -8.07 -4.78 -13.98
CA ARG A 197 -8.29 -5.60 -12.78
C ARG A 197 -9.51 -5.12 -11.99
N HIS A 198 -9.81 -3.83 -12.10
CA HIS A 198 -10.83 -3.14 -11.33
C HIS A 198 -11.68 -2.23 -12.21
N ALA A 199 -12.87 -1.93 -11.73
CA ALA A 199 -13.73 -0.89 -12.29
C ALA A 199 -13.26 0.53 -11.90
N SER A 200 -12.48 0.65 -10.82
CA SER A 200 -12.05 1.94 -10.27
C SER A 200 -10.54 2.02 -10.05
N HIS A 201 -10.05 2.55 -8.92
CA HIS A 201 -8.63 2.71 -8.61
C HIS A 201 -7.86 3.71 -9.47
N GLN A 202 -8.54 4.53 -10.26
CA GLN A 202 -7.93 5.65 -10.95
C GLN A 202 -7.55 6.77 -9.96
N ARG A 203 -6.56 7.57 -10.35
CA ARG A 203 -6.07 8.76 -9.65
C ARG A 203 -5.49 8.49 -8.26
N GLY A 204 -5.24 7.23 -7.89
CA GLY A 204 -4.65 6.85 -6.61
C GLY A 204 -5.56 7.07 -5.39
N LYS A 205 -6.87 7.12 -5.57
CA LYS A 205 -7.83 7.43 -4.49
C LYS A 205 -8.44 6.21 -3.81
N ASP A 206 -8.10 5.02 -4.28
CA ASP A 206 -8.63 3.75 -3.79
C ASP A 206 -7.50 2.82 -3.34
N VAL A 207 -7.79 1.96 -2.35
CA VAL A 207 -6.91 0.88 -1.93
C VAL A 207 -7.72 -0.33 -1.47
N ASP A 208 -7.30 -1.52 -1.89
CA ASP A 208 -7.82 -2.76 -1.32
C ASP A 208 -6.90 -3.30 -0.22
N LEU A 209 -7.51 -3.66 0.90
CA LEU A 209 -6.83 -4.12 2.11
C LEU A 209 -7.41 -5.45 2.59
N SER A 210 -6.54 -6.42 2.86
CA SER A 210 -6.98 -7.65 3.51
C SER A 210 -7.67 -7.39 4.86
N LEU A 211 -8.63 -8.25 5.20
CA LEU A 211 -9.40 -8.16 6.44
C LEU A 211 -8.89 -9.14 7.50
N TYR A 212 -9.17 -8.85 8.77
CA TYR A 212 -8.78 -9.71 9.89
C TYR A 212 -9.80 -10.82 10.14
N GLY A 213 -9.28 -12.01 10.46
CA GLY A 213 -10.07 -13.10 11.01
C GLY A 213 -10.14 -13.12 12.53
N SER A 214 -10.98 -14.00 13.07
CA SER A 214 -11.08 -14.29 14.50
C SER A 214 -9.78 -14.89 15.06
N ASP A 215 -8.98 -15.54 14.21
CA ASP A 215 -7.63 -16.05 14.51
C ASP A 215 -6.57 -14.94 14.63
N GLY A 216 -6.94 -13.68 14.40
CA GLY A 216 -6.06 -12.52 14.48
C GLY A 216 -5.15 -12.32 13.27
N LEU A 217 -5.25 -13.17 12.24
CA LEU A 217 -4.50 -13.06 10.99
C LEU A 217 -5.27 -12.20 9.97
N ALA A 218 -4.54 -11.56 9.04
CA ALA A 218 -5.14 -10.79 7.94
C ALA A 218 -4.68 -11.24 6.53
N PRO A 219 -4.84 -12.52 6.14
CA PRO A 219 -4.57 -12.96 4.78
C PRO A 219 -5.71 -12.58 3.83
N TRP A 220 -5.44 -12.65 2.53
CA TRP A 220 -6.47 -12.58 1.48
C TRP A 220 -7.29 -13.87 1.42
N ARG A 221 -8.33 -13.99 2.25
CA ARG A 221 -9.22 -15.16 2.30
C ARG A 221 -10.69 -14.78 2.46
N SER A 222 -11.57 -15.58 1.86
CA SER A 222 -13.01 -15.40 2.04
C SER A 222 -13.44 -15.74 3.47
N TYR A 223 -14.29 -14.89 4.04
CA TYR A 223 -14.89 -15.08 5.36
C TYR A 223 -16.27 -15.76 5.30
N CYS A 224 -16.65 -16.32 4.15
CA CYS A 224 -17.97 -16.92 3.96
C CYS A 224 -17.98 -17.96 2.83
N THR A 225 -19.11 -18.60 2.60
CA THR A 225 -19.32 -19.37 1.38
C THR A 225 -19.86 -18.44 0.31
N THR A 226 -19.10 -18.24 -0.77
CA THR A 226 -19.51 -17.31 -1.83
C THR A 226 -20.55 -17.91 -2.77
N ARG A 227 -21.34 -17.05 -3.41
CA ARG A 227 -22.20 -17.36 -4.55
C ARG A 227 -21.96 -16.35 -5.67
N PRO A 228 -22.12 -16.75 -6.94
CA PRO A 228 -22.09 -15.80 -8.06
C PRO A 228 -23.29 -14.85 -8.01
N VAL A 229 -23.09 -13.62 -8.44
CA VAL A 229 -24.11 -12.58 -8.68
C VAL A 229 -23.72 -11.75 -9.90
N ASP A 230 -24.63 -10.93 -10.40
CA ASP A 230 -24.31 -9.95 -11.45
C ASP A 230 -23.19 -9.03 -10.94
N GLY A 231 -22.10 -8.92 -11.69
CA GLY A 231 -20.93 -8.12 -11.31
C GLY A 231 -19.93 -8.80 -10.36
N GLY A 232 -20.11 -10.07 -9.99
CA GLY A 232 -19.08 -10.81 -9.25
C GLY A 232 -19.56 -11.95 -8.37
N ARG A 233 -19.08 -11.97 -7.13
CA ARG A 233 -19.51 -12.91 -6.09
C ARG A 233 -19.83 -12.19 -4.79
N GLU A 234 -20.68 -12.79 -3.98
CA GLU A 234 -20.97 -12.31 -2.62
C GLU A 234 -21.13 -13.47 -1.66
N CYS A 235 -21.13 -13.20 -0.36
CA CYS A 235 -21.41 -14.19 0.66
C CYS A 235 -22.85 -14.70 0.57
N ARG A 236 -23.01 -16.01 0.72
CA ARG A 236 -24.33 -16.60 1.00
C ARG A 236 -24.75 -16.19 2.41
N PRO A 237 -25.98 -15.69 2.61
CA PRO A 237 -26.47 -15.32 3.93
C PRO A 237 -26.30 -16.43 4.96
N GLY A 238 -25.80 -16.07 6.15
CA GLY A 238 -25.63 -17.00 7.27
C GLY A 238 -24.45 -17.97 7.13
N THR A 239 -23.56 -17.77 6.15
CA THR A 239 -22.36 -18.61 5.96
C THR A 239 -21.06 -17.96 6.43
N LEU A 240 -21.18 -16.82 7.11
CA LEU A 240 -20.05 -16.11 7.71
C LEU A 240 -19.29 -17.03 8.68
N ARG A 241 -17.96 -17.05 8.57
CA ARG A 241 -17.06 -17.81 9.41
C ARG A 241 -15.76 -17.04 9.64
N ASP A 242 -15.22 -17.18 10.84
CA ASP A 242 -13.90 -16.70 11.22
C ASP A 242 -13.61 -15.22 10.92
N TYR A 243 -14.64 -14.36 10.85
CA TYR A 243 -14.47 -12.93 10.60
C TYR A 243 -14.15 -12.17 11.90
N GLY A 244 -13.02 -11.47 11.92
CA GLY A 244 -12.56 -10.66 13.04
C GLY A 244 -13.14 -9.25 13.00
N ALA A 245 -14.45 -9.11 13.27
CA ALA A 245 -15.16 -7.83 13.14
C ALA A 245 -14.55 -6.68 13.96
N THR A 246 -14.15 -6.93 15.21
CA THR A 246 -13.51 -5.91 16.07
C THR A 246 -12.18 -5.43 15.50
N ALA A 247 -11.33 -6.34 15.03
CA ALA A 247 -10.03 -6.00 14.45
C ALA A 247 -10.18 -5.31 13.09
N SER A 248 -11.15 -5.74 12.28
CA SER A 248 -11.49 -5.08 11.02
C SER A 248 -12.08 -3.68 11.25
N ALA A 249 -12.87 -3.48 12.29
CA ALA A 249 -13.31 -2.14 12.69
C ALA A 249 -12.14 -1.25 13.11
N ALA A 250 -11.20 -1.77 13.91
CA ALA A 250 -9.98 -1.06 14.31
C ALA A 250 -9.10 -0.67 13.10
N LEU A 251 -8.99 -1.54 12.10
CA LEU A 251 -8.27 -1.24 10.85
C LEU A 251 -8.85 -0.02 10.13
N LEU A 252 -10.17 0.14 10.11
CA LEU A 252 -10.85 1.24 9.42
C LEU A 252 -10.80 2.57 10.20
N ALA A 253 -10.51 2.54 11.50
CA ALA A 253 -10.62 3.73 12.34
C ALA A 253 -9.69 4.88 11.90
N PRO A 254 -8.42 4.66 11.52
CA PRO A 254 -7.56 5.76 11.04
C PRO A 254 -7.99 6.36 9.71
N PHE A 255 -8.60 5.55 8.84
CA PHE A 255 -9.19 6.02 7.59
C PHE A 255 -10.38 6.95 7.86
N PHE A 256 -11.28 6.57 8.77
CA PHE A 256 -12.40 7.39 9.21
C PHE A 256 -11.94 8.66 9.94
N ALA A 257 -10.93 8.55 10.79
CA ALA A 257 -10.35 9.68 11.52
C ALA A 257 -9.69 10.72 10.60
N SER A 258 -9.38 10.34 9.34
CA SER A 258 -8.86 11.28 8.36
C SER A 258 -9.87 12.35 7.94
N GLY A 259 -11.17 12.08 8.09
CA GLY A 259 -12.23 12.93 7.56
C GLY A 259 -12.25 13.02 6.03
N ARG A 260 -11.56 12.10 5.33
CA ARG A 260 -11.45 12.10 3.87
C ARG A 260 -11.94 10.82 3.21
N VAL A 261 -12.21 9.75 3.97
CA VAL A 261 -12.88 8.58 3.38
C VAL A 261 -14.30 8.95 3.00
N THR A 262 -14.69 8.61 1.78
CA THR A 262 -16.08 8.75 1.33
C THR A 262 -16.80 7.42 1.41
N MET A 263 -16.10 6.30 1.20
CA MET A 263 -16.69 4.97 1.11
C MET A 263 -15.67 3.89 1.48
N CYS A 264 -16.12 2.86 2.18
CA CYS A 264 -15.47 1.57 2.30
C CYS A 264 -16.44 0.48 1.86
N PHE A 265 -16.05 -0.33 0.87
CA PHE A 265 -16.87 -1.44 0.40
C PHE A 265 -16.50 -2.76 1.08
N LEU A 266 -17.53 -3.44 1.54
CA LEU A 266 -17.47 -4.78 2.12
C LEU A 266 -18.54 -5.66 1.49
N ASP A 267 -18.38 -6.98 1.62
CA ASP A 267 -19.51 -7.87 1.42
C ASP A 267 -20.61 -7.58 2.45
N ARG A 268 -21.88 -7.77 2.04
CA ARG A 268 -23.05 -7.47 2.85
C ARG A 268 -23.03 -8.18 4.20
N GLU A 269 -22.58 -9.44 4.23
CA GLU A 269 -22.52 -10.24 5.45
C GLU A 269 -21.46 -9.73 6.45
N LEU A 270 -20.50 -8.91 6.01
CA LEU A 270 -19.44 -8.35 6.86
C LEU A 270 -19.83 -7.02 7.50
N ILE A 271 -20.78 -6.29 6.92
CA ILE A 271 -21.16 -4.95 7.36
C ILE A 271 -21.81 -4.98 8.75
N ALA A 272 -22.84 -5.81 8.94
CA ALA A 272 -23.57 -5.86 10.21
C ALA A 272 -22.69 -6.28 11.40
N PRO A 273 -21.84 -7.33 11.30
CA PRO A 273 -20.86 -7.65 12.36
C PRO A 273 -19.88 -6.52 12.65
N THR A 274 -19.36 -5.84 11.62
CA THR A 274 -18.44 -4.70 11.80
C THR A 274 -19.11 -3.57 12.57
N ARG A 275 -20.36 -3.24 12.21
CA ARG A 275 -21.18 -2.25 12.92
C ARG A 275 -21.46 -2.66 14.36
N ALA A 276 -21.81 -3.91 14.61
CA ALA A 276 -22.09 -4.41 15.95
C ALA A 276 -20.85 -4.39 16.86
N ALA A 277 -19.66 -4.62 16.29
CA ALA A 277 -18.40 -4.66 17.04
C ALA A 277 -17.89 -3.29 17.48
N VAL A 278 -18.27 -2.20 16.78
CA VAL A 278 -17.64 -0.88 16.99
C VAL A 278 -17.82 -0.35 18.41
N ALA A 279 -18.98 -0.54 19.04
CA ALA A 279 -19.22 -0.04 20.40
C ALA A 279 -18.30 -0.73 21.42
N GLY A 280 -18.11 -2.04 21.29
CA GLY A 280 -17.16 -2.79 22.11
C GLY A 280 -15.71 -2.39 21.82
N ALA A 281 -15.37 -2.17 20.54
CA ALA A 281 -14.04 -1.70 20.14
C ALA A 281 -13.71 -0.32 20.72
N VAL A 282 -14.69 0.58 20.78
CA VAL A 282 -14.56 1.89 21.45
C VAL A 282 -14.37 1.71 22.95
N GLY A 283 -15.18 0.88 23.61
CA GLY A 283 -15.04 0.59 25.04
C GLY A 283 -13.68 -0.02 25.41
N ALA A 284 -13.07 -0.77 24.49
CA ALA A 284 -11.73 -1.34 24.62
C ALA A 284 -10.59 -0.40 24.19
N GLY A 285 -10.89 0.82 23.73
CA GLY A 285 -9.89 1.79 23.27
C GLY A 285 -9.22 1.45 21.93
N LEU A 286 -9.77 0.51 21.17
CA LEU A 286 -9.24 0.08 19.86
C LEU A 286 -9.71 0.98 18.71
N VAL A 287 -10.86 1.65 18.91
CA VAL A 287 -11.47 2.59 17.97
C VAL A 287 -11.75 3.89 18.72
N PRO A 288 -11.37 5.08 18.20
CA PRO A 288 -11.75 6.35 18.80
C PRO A 288 -13.27 6.55 18.77
N SER A 289 -13.87 7.02 19.88
CA SER A 289 -15.32 7.30 19.93
C SER A 289 -15.78 8.34 18.91
N THR A 290 -14.89 9.25 18.49
CA THR A 290 -15.18 10.31 17.52
C THR A 290 -15.52 9.79 16.12
N VAL A 291 -15.12 8.58 15.77
CA VAL A 291 -15.41 7.97 14.46
C VAL A 291 -16.52 6.93 14.51
N GLN A 292 -17.07 6.63 15.70
CA GLN A 292 -18.06 5.57 15.88
C GLN A 292 -19.30 5.75 15.00
N GLY A 293 -19.77 6.99 14.84
CA GLY A 293 -20.94 7.31 14.01
C GLY A 293 -20.78 6.93 12.54
N LEU A 294 -19.55 6.97 12.01
CA LEU A 294 -19.28 6.71 10.59
C LEU A 294 -19.51 5.23 10.22
N TYR A 295 -19.43 4.31 11.17
CA TYR A 295 -19.76 2.91 10.91
C TYR A 295 -21.26 2.70 10.63
N ALA A 296 -22.13 3.56 11.18
CA ALA A 296 -23.58 3.40 11.17
C ALA A 296 -24.31 4.30 10.14
N ASP A 297 -23.63 5.27 9.54
CA ASP A 297 -24.26 6.31 8.70
C ASP A 297 -24.65 5.86 7.27
N ALA A 298 -24.52 4.56 6.98
CA ALA A 298 -24.77 3.93 5.68
C ALA A 298 -23.95 4.49 4.49
N THR A 299 -23.10 5.49 4.73
CA THR A 299 -22.31 6.18 3.70
C THR A 299 -20.89 5.65 3.70
N HIS A 300 -20.26 5.49 4.87
CA HIS A 300 -18.86 5.04 4.91
C HIS A 300 -18.71 3.51 4.86
N LEU A 301 -19.70 2.74 5.31
CA LEU A 301 -19.72 1.29 5.13
C LEU A 301 -20.83 0.89 4.17
N GLN A 302 -20.42 0.54 2.94
CA GLN A 302 -21.31 0.19 1.85
C GLN A 302 -21.04 -1.22 1.34
N HIS A 303 -22.05 -1.77 0.66
CA HIS A 303 -21.94 -3.08 0.04
C HIS A 303 -21.52 -2.96 -1.42
N TRP A 304 -20.55 -3.79 -1.83
CA TRP A 304 -20.27 -4.06 -3.24
C TRP A 304 -19.84 -5.53 -3.42
N PRO A 305 -20.23 -6.22 -4.50
CA PRO A 305 -19.77 -7.59 -4.78
C PRO A 305 -18.23 -7.70 -4.79
N ASN A 306 -17.72 -8.91 -4.56
CA ASN A 306 -16.29 -9.32 -4.52
C ASN A 306 -15.50 -8.93 -3.26
N HIS A 307 -16.11 -8.24 -2.30
CA HIS A 307 -15.45 -7.76 -1.07
C HIS A 307 -15.63 -8.71 0.12
N ASP A 308 -15.59 -10.01 -0.14
CA ASP A 308 -15.79 -11.07 0.87
C ASP A 308 -14.49 -11.44 1.63
N ASN A 309 -13.34 -10.96 1.15
CA ASN A 309 -12.00 -11.23 1.66
C ASN A 309 -11.16 -9.99 1.94
N HIS A 310 -11.65 -8.81 1.59
CA HIS A 310 -10.95 -7.53 1.70
C HIS A 310 -11.94 -6.38 1.87
N VAL A 311 -11.42 -5.20 2.20
CA VAL A 311 -12.14 -3.93 2.14
C VAL A 311 -11.51 -3.04 1.08
N HIS A 312 -12.35 -2.48 0.22
CA HIS A 312 -11.95 -1.39 -0.68
C HIS A 312 -12.19 -0.08 0.04
N VAL A 313 -11.18 0.77 0.18
CA VAL A 313 -11.29 2.09 0.80
C VAL A 313 -11.12 3.17 -0.25
N ARG A 314 -12.05 4.13 -0.30
CA ARG A 314 -12.00 5.31 -1.18
C ARG A 314 -11.86 6.60 -0.38
N VAL A 315 -10.95 7.46 -0.82
CA VAL A 315 -10.82 8.85 -0.32
C VAL A 315 -11.39 9.87 -1.28
N SER A 316 -11.89 10.97 -0.73
CA SER A 316 -12.43 12.12 -1.46
C SER A 316 -11.34 12.82 -2.26
N GLU A 317 -11.69 13.26 -3.47
CA GLU A 317 -10.72 13.94 -4.33
C GLU A 317 -10.38 15.36 -3.86
N SER A 318 -11.31 15.99 -3.16
CA SER A 318 -11.22 17.35 -2.67
C SER A 318 -10.28 17.52 -1.49
N VAL A 319 -9.80 18.75 -1.30
CA VAL A 319 -8.97 19.15 -0.16
C VAL A 319 -9.71 18.99 1.17
N ALA A 320 -8.94 18.86 2.26
CA ALA A 320 -9.49 18.76 3.61
C ALA A 320 -10.46 19.92 3.91
N GLY A 321 -11.65 19.61 4.42
CA GLY A 321 -12.68 20.59 4.79
C GLY A 321 -13.84 20.74 3.81
N ALA A 322 -13.78 20.12 2.63
CA ALA A 322 -14.90 20.07 1.69
C ALA A 322 -15.02 18.65 1.13
N ILE A 323 -15.60 17.71 1.88
CA ILE A 323 -15.80 16.33 1.38
C ILE A 323 -16.72 16.40 0.15
N VAL A 324 -16.18 16.02 -1.01
CA VAL A 324 -17.01 15.75 -2.17
C VAL A 324 -17.31 14.26 -2.14
N PHE A 325 -18.58 13.94 -1.90
CA PHE A 325 -19.11 12.61 -2.11
C PHE A 325 -19.33 12.43 -3.60
N GLU A 326 -18.37 11.80 -4.26
CA GLU A 326 -18.57 11.38 -5.64
C GLU A 326 -19.48 10.16 -5.63
N PRO A 327 -20.55 10.13 -6.45
CA PRO A 327 -21.24 8.88 -6.69
C PRO A 327 -20.23 7.85 -7.18
N PHE A 328 -20.37 6.60 -6.74
CA PHE A 328 -19.62 5.52 -7.32
C PHE A 328 -20.04 5.40 -8.79
N GLU A 329 -19.19 5.87 -9.69
CA GLU A 329 -19.31 5.57 -11.11
C GLU A 329 -18.84 4.12 -11.29
N ALA A 330 -19.81 3.20 -11.25
CA ALA A 330 -19.64 1.93 -11.91
C ALA A 330 -19.41 2.20 -13.41
N PRO A 331 -18.54 1.43 -14.09
CA PRO A 331 -18.25 1.63 -15.51
C PRO A 331 -19.50 1.59 -16.39
#